data_AF-A0A534KBY2-F1
#
_entry.id   AF-A0A534KBY2-F1
#
_cell.length_a   1.000
_cell.length_b   1.000
_cell.length_c   1.000
_cell.angle_alpha   90.00
_cell.angle_beta   90.00
_cell.angle_gamma   90.00
#
_symmetry.space_group_name_H-M   'P 1'
#
loop_
_entity.id
_entity.type
_entity.pdbx_description
1 polymer ?
#
loop_
_entity_poly.entity_id
_entity_poly.type
_entity_poly.pdbx_seq_one_letter_code
_entity_poly.pdbx_strand_id
1 'polypeptide(L)'
;MPSVRRMKTKLALLGEGGVGKTSLIRRFVLNEYQETYMHTVGTRVSKIELAVPYGADVEVQMDLSIFDIMGQRGFKDLVRETYYHGSQALMAVCDISREDSLYALNEWIPSALEIAGDVPVYLLVNKKDLADRRAFSDEDVQRLAEAFDAPYAFTSARTGESVEDAFNALAIEMVDRAFQTEQARAVDRGLREKILELLSKRGALGLKKNQFFEILRGVSFDELQAELKRLEAEGLLTLLWAGPADFTAVITPRGTQAGQARSGSFDE
;
A
#
# COMPACT_ATOMS: atom_id res chain seq x y z
N MET A 1 14.15 -24.98 -5.53
CA MET A 1 13.38 -24.08 -6.42
C MET A 1 12.64 -23.12 -5.50
N PRO A 2 12.75 -21.79 -5.71
CA PRO A 2 12.05 -20.83 -4.87
C PRO A 2 10.53 -21.06 -4.96
N SER A 3 9.83 -20.79 -3.86
CA SER A 3 8.37 -20.82 -3.84
C SER A 3 7.85 -19.61 -4.63
N VAL A 4 6.89 -19.85 -5.52
CA VAL A 4 6.31 -18.79 -6.37
C VAL A 4 5.00 -18.32 -5.76
N ARG A 5 4.91 -17.03 -5.46
CA ARG A 5 3.65 -16.35 -5.11
C ARG A 5 3.18 -15.47 -6.24
N ARG A 6 1.87 -15.24 -6.33
CA ARG A 6 1.27 -14.36 -7.34
C ARG A 6 0.54 -13.21 -6.67
N MET A 7 0.69 -12.01 -7.20
CA MET A 7 -0.06 -10.85 -6.74
C MET A 7 -0.51 -9.97 -7.89
N LYS A 8 -1.61 -9.25 -7.68
CA LYS A 8 -2.11 -8.24 -8.62
C LYS A 8 -2.00 -6.88 -7.98
N THR A 9 -1.38 -5.95 -8.70
CA THR A 9 -1.11 -4.62 -8.18
C THR A 9 -1.51 -3.53 -9.15
N LYS A 10 -1.88 -2.39 -8.59
CA LYS A 10 -2.24 -1.16 -9.29
C LYS A 10 -1.27 -0.06 -8.88
N LEU A 11 -0.60 0.52 -9.87
CA LEU A 11 0.23 1.71 -9.74
C LEU A 11 -0.42 2.86 -10.51
N ALA A 12 -0.56 4.02 -9.87
CA ALA A 12 -1.04 5.23 -10.54
C ALA A 12 0.09 6.27 -10.68
N LEU A 13 0.22 6.85 -11.87
CA LEU A 13 1.12 7.98 -12.09
C LEU A 13 0.35 9.30 -11.97
N LEU A 14 0.95 10.29 -11.33
CA LEU A 14 0.38 11.62 -11.10
C LEU A 14 1.40 12.72 -11.41
N GLY A 15 0.92 13.93 -11.68
CA GLY A 15 1.72 15.10 -12.05
C GLY A 15 1.15 15.85 -13.23
N GLU A 16 1.72 17.01 -13.53
CA GLU A 16 1.24 17.93 -14.57
C GLU A 16 1.23 17.34 -15.99
N GLY A 17 0.49 17.98 -16.88
CA GLY A 17 0.52 17.67 -18.31
C GLY A 17 1.93 17.86 -18.91
N GLY A 18 2.36 16.90 -19.73
CA GLY A 18 3.64 17.01 -20.47
C GLY A 18 4.90 16.70 -19.68
N VAL A 19 4.81 16.29 -18.41
CA VAL A 19 5.98 15.88 -17.59
C VAL A 19 6.58 14.54 -18.02
N GLY A 20 5.85 13.75 -18.81
CA GLY A 20 6.34 12.50 -19.42
C GLY A 20 5.87 11.20 -18.77
N LYS A 21 4.76 11.19 -18.02
CA LYS A 21 4.13 9.97 -17.45
C LYS A 21 3.94 8.86 -18.49
N THR A 22 3.25 9.15 -19.59
CA THR A 22 3.04 8.22 -20.71
C THR A 22 4.35 7.69 -21.30
N SER A 23 5.34 8.58 -21.44
CA SER A 23 6.66 8.21 -21.99
C SER A 23 7.43 7.30 -21.04
N LEU A 24 7.37 7.54 -19.72
CA LEU A 24 7.97 6.68 -18.70
C LEU A 24 7.34 5.29 -18.71
N ILE A 25 6.01 5.22 -18.73
CA ILE A 25 5.29 3.93 -18.80
C ILE A 25 5.67 3.17 -20.06
N ARG A 26 5.70 3.85 -21.22
CA ARG A 26 6.08 3.21 -22.48
C ARG A 26 7.54 2.75 -22.45
N ARG A 27 8.44 3.55 -21.90
CA ARG A 27 9.85 3.19 -21.75
C ARG A 27 10.00 1.97 -20.86
N PHE A 28 9.28 1.89 -19.74
CA PHE A 28 9.33 0.74 -18.85
C PHE A 28 8.71 -0.52 -19.48
N VAL A 29 7.52 -0.41 -20.07
CA VAL A 29 6.75 -1.58 -20.54
C VAL A 29 7.23 -2.09 -21.90
N LEU A 30 7.62 -1.20 -22.81
CA LEU A 30 7.97 -1.54 -24.19
C LEU A 30 9.44 -1.29 -24.54
N ASN A 31 10.22 -0.68 -23.65
CA ASN A 31 11.55 -0.16 -23.96
C ASN A 31 11.60 0.77 -25.19
N GLU A 32 10.57 1.62 -25.35
CA GLU A 32 10.41 2.53 -26.47
C GLU A 32 10.23 3.98 -26.04
N TYR A 33 10.66 4.92 -26.90
CA TYR A 33 10.36 6.34 -26.79
C TYR A 33 9.88 6.90 -28.14
N GLN A 34 8.92 7.81 -28.10
CA GLN A 34 8.44 8.55 -29.26
C GLN A 34 8.58 10.05 -29.01
N GLU A 35 9.24 10.75 -29.94
CA GLU A 35 9.42 12.21 -29.88
C GLU A 35 8.11 12.97 -30.12
N THR A 36 7.22 12.44 -30.98
CA THR A 36 5.92 13.06 -31.24
C THR A 36 5.04 12.95 -30.00
N TYR A 37 4.88 14.06 -29.29
CA TYR A 37 3.97 14.15 -28.17
C TYR A 37 2.52 14.12 -28.66
N MET A 38 1.85 12.99 -28.44
CA MET A 38 0.39 12.92 -28.52
C MET A 38 -0.16 13.14 -27.11
N HIS A 39 -1.03 14.14 -26.95
CA HIS A 39 -1.74 14.34 -25.70
C HIS A 39 -2.55 13.09 -25.34
N THR A 40 -2.41 12.60 -24.12
CA THR A 40 -3.23 11.49 -23.61
C THR A 40 -4.66 11.99 -23.44
N VAL A 41 -5.59 11.39 -24.19
CA VAL A 41 -7.03 11.62 -24.03
C VAL A 41 -7.57 10.55 -23.08
N GLY A 42 -8.06 10.97 -21.91
CA GLY A 42 -8.63 10.06 -20.91
C GLY A 42 -7.57 9.28 -20.13
N THR A 43 -7.81 7.99 -19.88
CA THR A 43 -6.94 7.12 -19.07
C THR A 43 -6.50 5.92 -19.87
N ARG A 44 -5.21 5.58 -19.79
CA ARG A 44 -4.65 4.38 -20.40
C ARG A 44 -4.10 3.46 -19.33
N VAL A 45 -4.49 2.19 -19.38
CA VAL A 45 -3.95 1.14 -18.50
C VAL A 45 -2.96 0.30 -19.29
N SER A 46 -1.74 0.19 -18.77
CA SER A 46 -0.71 -0.72 -19.29
C SER A 46 -0.51 -1.85 -18.29
N LYS A 47 -0.20 -3.05 -18.77
CA LYS A 47 0.04 -4.22 -17.92
C LYS A 47 1.42 -4.78 -18.20
N ILE A 48 2.11 -5.21 -17.15
CA ILE A 48 3.39 -5.91 -17.22
C ILE A 48 3.46 -6.94 -16.10
N GLU A 49 4.07 -8.09 -16.40
CA GLU A 49 4.38 -9.11 -15.40
C GLU A 49 5.83 -8.91 -14.93
N LEU A 50 6.02 -8.83 -13.62
CA LEU A 50 7.33 -8.66 -12.99
C LEU A 50 7.63 -9.85 -12.08
N ALA A 51 8.86 -10.36 -12.14
CA ALA A 51 9.38 -11.31 -11.16
C ALA A 51 10.18 -10.53 -10.10
N VAL A 52 9.64 -10.45 -8.89
CA VAL A 52 10.23 -9.70 -7.78
C VAL A 52 10.71 -10.67 -6.71
N PRO A 53 12.02 -10.73 -6.41
CA PRO A 53 12.53 -11.59 -5.35
C PRO A 53 12.12 -11.06 -3.97
N TYR A 54 11.79 -11.96 -3.04
CA TYR A 54 11.52 -11.64 -1.65
C TYR A 54 12.25 -12.63 -0.72
N GLY A 55 13.23 -12.13 0.03
CA GLY A 55 14.12 -13.01 0.81
C GLY A 55 14.93 -13.97 -0.07
N ALA A 56 15.35 -15.10 0.50
CA ALA A 56 16.21 -16.07 -0.20
C ALA A 56 15.43 -17.06 -1.09
N ASP A 57 14.19 -17.39 -0.71
CA ASP A 57 13.47 -18.56 -1.24
C ASP A 57 12.08 -18.24 -1.81
N VAL A 58 11.71 -16.96 -1.93
CA VAL A 58 10.41 -16.56 -2.49
C VAL A 58 10.62 -15.68 -3.72
N GLU A 59 9.91 -16.03 -4.79
CA GLU A 59 9.75 -15.17 -5.95
C GLU A 59 8.28 -14.79 -6.08
N VAL A 60 8.03 -13.50 -6.30
CA VAL A 60 6.70 -12.95 -6.46
C VAL A 60 6.50 -12.60 -7.93
N GLN A 61 5.58 -13.30 -8.57
CA GLN A 61 5.08 -13.01 -9.90
C GLN A 61 3.97 -11.95 -9.77
N MET A 62 4.31 -10.70 -10.07
CA MET A 62 3.44 -9.53 -9.94
C MET A 62 2.81 -9.17 -11.28
N ASP A 63 1.49 -9.23 -11.36
CA ASP A 63 0.71 -8.63 -12.45
C ASP A 63 0.50 -7.14 -12.14
N LEU A 64 1.38 -6.27 -12.65
CA LEU A 64 1.33 -4.83 -12.41
C LEU A 64 0.46 -4.13 -13.45
N SER A 65 -0.61 -3.47 -13.01
CA SER A 65 -1.44 -2.58 -13.81
C SER A 65 -1.05 -1.12 -13.56
N ILE A 66 -0.53 -0.45 -14.58
CA ILE A 66 -0.04 0.93 -14.50
C ILE A 66 -1.05 1.86 -15.15
N PHE A 67 -1.53 2.84 -14.39
CA PHE A 67 -2.54 3.80 -14.80
C PHE A 67 -1.88 5.12 -15.21
N ASP A 68 -1.94 5.42 -16.51
CA ASP A 68 -1.56 6.71 -17.09
C ASP A 68 -2.76 7.66 -17.04
N ILE A 69 -2.71 8.62 -16.11
CA ILE A 69 -3.79 9.58 -15.87
C ILE A 69 -3.47 10.89 -16.59
N MET A 70 -4.44 11.43 -17.33
CA MET A 70 -4.31 12.74 -17.95
C MET A 70 -4.06 13.82 -16.88
N GLY A 71 -2.95 14.54 -17.02
CA GLY A 71 -2.53 15.58 -16.07
C GLY A 71 -3.21 16.95 -16.26
N GLN A 72 -4.50 17.00 -16.65
CA GLN A 72 -5.23 18.26 -16.75
C GLN A 72 -6.00 18.56 -15.46
N ARG A 73 -5.75 19.74 -14.87
CA ARG A 73 -6.34 20.17 -13.59
C ARG A 73 -7.87 20.12 -13.53
N GLY A 74 -8.59 20.31 -14.64
CA GLY A 74 -10.06 20.20 -14.67
C GLY A 74 -10.60 18.77 -14.83
N PHE A 75 -9.81 17.85 -15.38
CA PHE A 75 -10.18 16.43 -15.49
C PHE A 75 -9.88 15.66 -14.19
N LYS A 76 -8.88 16.16 -13.45
CA LYS A 76 -8.48 15.73 -12.10
C LYS A 76 -9.73 15.55 -11.22
N ASP A 77 -10.55 16.57 -11.02
CA ASP A 77 -11.63 16.51 -10.02
C ASP A 77 -12.86 15.66 -10.42
N LEU A 78 -13.07 15.39 -11.71
CA LEU A 78 -14.26 14.70 -12.18
C LEU A 78 -14.19 13.16 -12.09
N VAL A 79 -12.98 12.59 -12.12
CA VAL A 79 -12.77 11.12 -12.25
C VAL A 79 -11.66 10.57 -11.35
N ARG A 80 -11.17 11.43 -10.45
CA ARG A 80 -10.14 11.17 -9.45
C ARG A 80 -10.33 9.91 -8.62
N GLU A 81 -11.55 9.70 -8.13
CA GLU A 81 -11.90 8.53 -7.32
C GLU A 81 -11.62 7.23 -8.08
N THR A 82 -12.10 7.13 -9.32
CA THR A 82 -11.92 5.96 -10.18
C THR A 82 -10.44 5.62 -10.41
N TYR A 83 -9.58 6.64 -10.47
CA TYR A 83 -8.18 6.44 -10.83
C TYR A 83 -7.28 6.13 -9.65
N TYR A 84 -7.46 6.81 -8.52
CA TYR A 84 -6.61 6.60 -7.35
C TYR A 84 -7.14 5.48 -6.44
N HIS A 85 -8.45 5.22 -6.43
CA HIS A 85 -9.03 4.18 -5.58
C HIS A 85 -8.44 2.80 -5.88
N GLY A 86 -8.03 2.11 -4.81
CA GLY A 86 -7.41 0.78 -4.89
C GLY A 86 -6.03 0.75 -5.53
N SER A 87 -5.40 1.92 -5.76
CA SER A 87 -3.96 1.94 -6.07
C SER A 87 -3.19 1.47 -4.84
N GLN A 88 -2.16 0.65 -5.04
CA GLN A 88 -1.30 0.15 -3.98
C GLN A 88 0.06 0.87 -3.93
N ALA A 89 0.30 1.77 -4.88
CA ALA A 89 1.44 2.67 -4.92
C ALA A 89 1.13 3.87 -5.83
N LEU A 90 1.85 4.96 -5.61
CA LEU A 90 1.79 6.18 -6.42
C LEU A 90 3.17 6.54 -6.94
N MET A 91 3.23 7.04 -8.17
CA MET A 91 4.46 7.59 -8.74
C MET A 91 4.22 9.04 -9.18
N ALA A 92 4.84 9.96 -8.44
CA ALA A 92 4.72 11.40 -8.63
C ALA A 92 5.77 11.85 -9.64
N VAL A 93 5.38 12.49 -10.74
CA VAL A 93 6.31 12.85 -11.82
C VAL A 93 6.35 14.35 -12.05
N CYS A 94 7.55 14.93 -12.00
CA CYS A 94 7.84 16.28 -12.48
C CYS A 94 8.87 16.27 -13.62
N ASP A 95 9.07 17.42 -14.25
CA ASP A 95 10.01 17.65 -15.34
C ASP A 95 11.13 18.56 -14.85
N ILE A 96 12.38 18.12 -14.96
CA ILE A 96 13.55 18.86 -14.45
C ILE A 96 13.68 20.28 -15.00
N SER A 97 13.13 20.54 -16.18
CA SER A 97 13.17 21.84 -16.86
C SER A 97 11.99 22.76 -16.52
N ARG A 98 11.09 22.31 -15.64
CA ARG A 98 9.82 22.97 -15.33
C ARG A 98 9.53 22.99 -13.83
N GLU A 99 9.91 24.08 -13.19
CA GLU A 99 9.73 24.31 -11.75
C GLU A 99 8.25 24.24 -11.30
N ASP A 100 7.33 24.76 -12.10
CA ASP A 100 5.88 24.68 -11.88
C ASP A 100 5.40 23.22 -11.69
N SER A 101 6.03 22.28 -12.41
CA SER A 101 5.68 20.87 -12.34
C SER A 101 6.13 20.18 -11.05
N LEU A 102 7.21 20.65 -10.43
CA LEU A 102 7.65 20.17 -9.11
C LEU A 102 6.70 20.70 -8.04
N TYR A 103 6.41 22.00 -8.03
CA TYR A 103 5.54 22.60 -7.02
C TYR A 103 4.11 22.06 -7.07
N ALA A 104 3.59 21.75 -8.26
CA ALA A 104 2.28 21.14 -8.42
C ALA A 104 2.13 19.81 -7.66
N LEU A 105 3.24 19.09 -7.40
CA LEU A 105 3.18 17.83 -6.66
C LEU A 105 2.73 17.98 -5.22
N ASN A 106 2.90 19.17 -4.61
CA ASN A 106 2.32 19.49 -3.30
C ASN A 106 0.80 19.41 -3.28
N GLU A 107 0.14 19.52 -4.43
CA GLU A 107 -1.31 19.34 -4.56
C GLU A 107 -1.68 17.96 -5.13
N TRP A 108 -0.84 17.39 -5.99
CA TRP A 108 -1.13 16.10 -6.62
C TRP A 108 -0.97 14.94 -5.63
N ILE A 109 0.06 14.94 -4.79
CA ILE A 109 0.34 13.83 -3.86
C ILE A 109 -0.73 13.74 -2.76
N PRO A 110 -1.02 14.79 -1.96
CA PRO A 110 -1.96 14.66 -0.85
C PRO A 110 -3.34 14.20 -1.29
N SER A 111 -3.83 14.72 -2.41
CA SER A 111 -5.18 14.42 -2.85
C SER A 111 -5.28 13.13 -3.69
N ALA A 112 -4.16 12.54 -4.10
CA ALA A 112 -4.14 11.13 -4.48
C ALA A 112 -4.15 10.21 -3.25
N LEU A 113 -3.38 10.54 -2.21
CA LEU A 113 -3.35 9.81 -0.94
C LEU A 113 -4.69 9.84 -0.18
N GLU A 114 -5.44 10.94 -0.28
CA GLU A 114 -6.81 11.04 0.26
C GLU A 114 -7.73 9.92 -0.25
N ILE A 115 -7.51 9.46 -1.49
CA ILE A 115 -8.33 8.44 -2.15
C ILE A 115 -7.67 7.06 -2.07
N ALA A 116 -6.35 6.98 -2.26
CA ALA A 116 -5.61 5.71 -2.27
C ALA A 116 -5.37 5.16 -0.85
N GLY A 117 -5.38 6.02 0.16
CA GLY A 117 -4.97 5.69 1.52
C GLY A 117 -3.45 5.76 1.70
N ASP A 118 -2.96 5.12 2.76
CA ASP A 118 -1.53 5.01 3.07
C ASP A 118 -0.85 3.99 2.13
N VAL A 119 -0.28 4.52 1.04
CA VAL A 119 0.41 3.75 0.01
C VAL A 119 1.76 4.39 -0.29
N PRO A 120 2.79 3.61 -0.66
CA PRO A 120 4.10 4.15 -0.97
C PRO A 120 4.04 5.13 -2.15
N VAL A 121 4.77 6.23 -2.02
CA VAL A 121 4.92 7.26 -3.05
C VAL A 121 6.36 7.27 -3.53
N TYR A 122 6.59 7.30 -4.84
CA TYR A 122 7.92 7.44 -5.43
C TYR A 122 7.96 8.68 -6.33
N LEU A 123 8.92 9.58 -6.10
CA LEU A 123 9.09 10.81 -6.88
C LEU A 123 10.05 10.61 -8.06
N LEU A 124 9.60 10.92 -9.26
CA LEU A 124 10.45 10.92 -10.46
C LEU A 124 10.65 12.34 -10.98
N VAL A 125 11.91 12.77 -11.00
CA VAL A 125 12.35 13.97 -11.70
C VAL A 125 12.75 13.57 -13.11
N ASN A 126 11.80 13.65 -14.03
CA ASN A 126 11.96 13.15 -15.40
C ASN A 126 12.64 14.18 -16.32
N LYS A 127 13.00 13.73 -17.53
CA LYS A 127 13.70 14.49 -18.56
C LYS A 127 15.10 14.91 -18.13
N LYS A 128 15.81 14.07 -17.37
CA LYS A 128 17.21 14.30 -16.97
C LYS A 128 18.14 14.60 -18.14
N ASP A 129 17.81 14.16 -19.36
CA ASP A 129 18.51 14.54 -20.59
C ASP A 129 18.48 16.05 -20.89
N LEU A 130 17.65 16.82 -20.19
CA LEU A 130 17.57 18.28 -20.23
C LEU A 130 18.22 18.94 -18.99
N ALA A 131 19.20 18.29 -18.35
CA ALA A 131 19.86 18.82 -17.15
C ALA A 131 20.44 20.23 -17.33
N ASP A 132 20.89 20.60 -18.52
CA ASP A 132 21.38 21.96 -18.83
C ASP A 132 20.28 23.03 -18.76
N ARG A 133 19.00 22.62 -18.78
CA ARG A 133 17.82 23.49 -18.67
C ARG A 133 17.12 23.31 -17.32
N ARG A 134 17.80 22.75 -16.33
CA ARG A 134 17.27 22.51 -14.99
C ARG A 134 16.69 23.80 -14.39
N ALA A 135 15.47 23.72 -13.88
CA ALA A 135 14.71 24.86 -13.36
C ALA A 135 14.68 24.94 -11.81
N PHE A 136 15.15 23.91 -11.12
CA PHE A 136 15.17 23.82 -9.65
C PHE A 136 16.37 23.02 -9.15
N SER A 137 16.76 23.19 -7.89
CA SER A 137 17.91 22.53 -7.29
C SER A 137 17.60 21.10 -6.82
N ASP A 138 18.64 20.30 -6.56
CA ASP A 138 18.48 18.99 -5.94
C ASP A 138 17.93 19.12 -4.51
N GLU A 139 18.23 20.23 -3.83
CA GLU A 139 17.69 20.54 -2.50
C GLU A 139 16.17 20.78 -2.53
N ASP A 140 15.63 21.36 -3.61
CA ASP A 140 14.19 21.55 -3.77
C ASP A 140 13.48 20.20 -3.93
N VAL A 141 14.08 19.27 -4.68
CA VAL A 141 13.59 17.90 -4.83
C VAL A 141 13.63 17.17 -3.50
N GLN A 142 14.76 17.25 -2.79
CA GLN A 142 14.93 16.61 -1.48
C GLN A 142 13.92 17.13 -0.47
N ARG A 143 13.70 18.45 -0.39
CA ARG A 143 12.69 19.04 0.50
C ARG A 143 11.28 18.52 0.23
N LEU A 144 10.91 18.37 -1.04
CA LEU A 144 9.61 17.79 -1.42
C LEU A 144 9.53 16.30 -1.06
N ALA A 145 10.59 15.53 -1.34
CA ALA A 145 10.69 14.12 -1.04
C ALA A 145 10.55 13.83 0.47
N GLU A 146 11.28 14.59 1.31
CA GLU A 146 11.21 14.49 2.77
C GLU A 146 9.81 14.85 3.31
N ALA A 147 9.14 15.84 2.72
CA ALA A 147 7.79 16.23 3.14
C ALA A 147 6.74 15.12 2.95
N PHE A 148 6.98 14.19 2.02
CA PHE A 148 6.09 13.07 1.71
C PHE A 148 6.67 11.70 2.08
N ASP A 149 7.82 11.66 2.77
CA ASP A 149 8.57 10.42 3.06
C ASP A 149 8.74 9.54 1.80
N ALA A 150 9.03 10.19 0.67
CA ALA A 150 9.05 9.58 -0.64
C ALA A 150 10.48 9.46 -1.17
N PRO A 151 10.99 8.26 -1.51
CA PRO A 151 12.22 8.15 -2.27
C PRO A 151 12.07 8.83 -3.64
N TYR A 152 13.19 9.30 -4.20
CA TYR A 152 13.21 9.97 -5.49
C TYR A 152 14.33 9.51 -6.42
N ALA A 153 14.09 9.63 -7.72
CA ALA A 153 15.09 9.35 -8.75
C ALA A 153 15.02 10.36 -9.89
N PHE A 154 16.18 10.73 -10.42
CA PHE A 154 16.27 11.47 -11.69
C PHE A 154 16.22 10.49 -12.85
N THR A 155 15.25 10.64 -13.74
CA THR A 155 14.97 9.70 -14.82
C THR A 155 14.96 10.39 -16.18
N SER A 156 15.19 9.64 -17.24
CA SER A 156 14.90 10.09 -18.60
C SER A 156 14.15 9.01 -19.36
N ALA A 157 12.86 9.26 -19.63
CA ALA A 157 12.10 8.42 -20.56
C ALA A 157 12.73 8.39 -21.97
N ARG A 158 13.46 9.44 -22.37
CA ARG A 158 14.12 9.53 -23.67
C ARG A 158 15.28 8.55 -23.77
N THR A 159 16.22 8.60 -22.83
CA THR A 159 17.42 7.76 -22.85
C THR A 159 17.21 6.39 -22.21
N GLY A 160 16.19 6.25 -21.36
CA GLY A 160 15.95 5.07 -20.52
C GLY A 160 16.63 5.12 -19.16
N GLU A 161 17.43 6.15 -18.89
CA GLU A 161 18.22 6.26 -17.66
C GLU A 161 17.34 6.22 -16.41
N SER A 162 17.69 5.31 -15.49
CA SER A 162 17.05 5.09 -14.18
C SER A 162 15.53 4.80 -14.23
N VAL A 163 14.95 4.55 -15.41
CA VAL A 163 13.51 4.27 -15.52
C VAL A 163 13.21 2.87 -14.96
N GLU A 164 13.91 1.85 -15.44
CA GLU A 164 13.71 0.47 -14.97
C GLU A 164 13.97 0.34 -13.47
N ASP A 165 15.09 0.90 -12.98
CA ASP A 165 15.46 0.87 -11.57
C ASP A 165 14.38 1.49 -10.67
N ALA A 166 13.78 2.62 -11.07
CA ALA A 166 12.76 3.28 -10.29
C ALA A 166 11.46 2.48 -10.20
N PHE A 167 11.00 1.88 -11.31
CA PHE A 167 9.80 1.02 -11.30
C PHE A 167 10.06 -0.27 -10.51
N ASN A 168 11.24 -0.88 -10.64
CA ASN A 168 11.60 -2.09 -9.90
C ASN A 168 11.73 -1.81 -8.39
N ALA A 169 12.32 -0.70 -7.99
CA ALA A 169 12.42 -0.29 -6.59
C ALA A 169 11.02 -0.14 -5.95
N LEU A 170 10.08 0.49 -6.67
CA LEU A 170 8.71 0.62 -6.19
C LEU A 170 7.99 -0.75 -6.15
N ALA A 171 8.23 -1.63 -7.12
CA ALA A 171 7.66 -2.99 -7.11
C ALA A 171 8.14 -3.81 -5.91
N ILE A 172 9.42 -3.70 -5.54
CA ILE A 172 9.98 -4.33 -4.33
C ILE A 172 9.27 -3.82 -3.07
N GLU A 173 9.15 -2.49 -2.92
CA GLU A 173 8.44 -1.89 -1.78
C GLU A 173 6.97 -2.36 -1.69
N MET A 174 6.28 -2.46 -2.83
CA MET A 174 4.91 -2.98 -2.89
C MET A 174 4.81 -4.44 -2.42
N VAL A 175 5.79 -5.27 -2.78
CA VAL A 175 5.89 -6.66 -2.30
C VAL A 175 6.13 -6.67 -0.80
N ASP A 176 7.11 -5.92 -0.31
CA ASP A 176 7.46 -5.88 1.11
C ASP A 176 6.26 -5.48 1.97
N ARG A 177 5.55 -4.42 1.60
CA ARG A 177 4.33 -3.99 2.30
C ARG A 177 3.21 -5.03 2.26
N ALA A 178 3.04 -5.72 1.13
CA ALA A 178 2.03 -6.77 1.01
C ALA A 178 2.31 -7.93 1.98
N PHE A 179 3.57 -8.39 2.08
CA PHE A 179 3.96 -9.45 3.00
C PHE A 179 3.86 -9.01 4.47
N GLN A 180 4.26 -7.78 4.80
CA GLN A 180 4.08 -7.23 6.15
C GLN A 180 2.60 -7.18 6.55
N THR A 181 1.74 -6.76 5.63
CA THR A 181 0.28 -6.73 5.84
C THR A 181 -0.29 -8.13 6.04
N GLU A 182 0.15 -9.12 5.26
CA GLU A 182 -0.24 -10.51 5.44
C GLU A 182 0.20 -11.07 6.80
N GLN A 183 1.44 -10.80 7.22
CA GLN A 183 1.98 -11.25 8.51
C GLN A 183 1.21 -10.62 9.67
N ALA A 184 0.97 -9.31 9.64
CA ALA A 184 0.17 -8.61 10.64
C ALA A 184 -1.24 -9.21 10.75
N ARG A 185 -1.89 -9.48 9.60
CA ARG A 185 -3.20 -10.13 9.57
C ARG A 185 -3.17 -11.57 10.11
N ALA A 186 -2.09 -12.31 9.89
CA ALA A 186 -1.93 -13.66 10.42
C ALA A 186 -1.75 -13.66 11.95
N VAL A 187 -0.97 -12.72 12.48
CA VAL A 187 -0.82 -12.50 13.93
C VAL A 187 -2.16 -12.14 14.56
N ASP A 188 -2.89 -11.19 13.96
CA ASP A 188 -4.23 -10.79 14.41
C ASP A 188 -5.20 -11.98 14.43
N ARG A 189 -5.21 -12.81 13.37
CA ARG A 189 -6.02 -14.04 13.32
C ARG A 189 -5.64 -15.03 14.41
N GLY A 190 -4.35 -15.24 14.66
CA GLY A 190 -3.88 -16.14 15.70
C GLY A 190 -4.28 -15.68 17.10
N LEU A 191 -4.23 -14.37 17.37
CA LEU A 191 -4.71 -13.80 18.63
C LEU A 191 -6.23 -13.99 18.77
N ARG A 192 -6.98 -13.64 17.72
CA ARG A 192 -8.43 -13.82 17.64
C ARG A 192 -8.87 -15.24 17.97
N GLU A 193 -8.26 -16.23 17.31
CA GLU A 193 -8.58 -17.65 17.49
C GLU A 193 -8.29 -18.11 18.91
N LYS A 194 -7.13 -17.74 19.47
CA LYS A 194 -6.80 -18.05 20.87
C LYS A 194 -7.80 -17.42 21.85
N ILE A 195 -8.22 -16.17 21.65
CA ILE A 195 -9.22 -15.52 22.51
C ILE A 195 -10.55 -16.28 22.47
N LEU A 196 -11.04 -16.59 21.26
CA LEU A 196 -12.31 -17.31 21.10
C LEU A 196 -12.24 -18.73 21.66
N GLU A 197 -11.12 -19.44 21.49
CA GLU A 197 -10.91 -20.77 22.06
C GLU A 197 -10.90 -20.73 23.60
N LEU A 198 -10.14 -19.79 24.19
CA LEU A 198 -10.05 -19.62 25.64
C LEU A 198 -11.41 -19.28 26.27
N LEU A 199 -12.15 -18.36 25.66
CA LEU A 199 -13.46 -17.99 26.14
C LEU A 199 -14.49 -19.11 25.92
N SER A 200 -14.40 -19.87 24.81
CA SER A 200 -15.25 -21.05 24.57
C SER A 200 -15.07 -22.10 25.65
N LYS A 201 -13.82 -22.37 26.07
CA LYS A 201 -13.52 -23.31 27.17
C LYS A 201 -14.06 -22.85 28.53
N ARG A 202 -14.24 -21.55 28.72
CA ARG A 202 -14.74 -20.94 29.98
C ARG A 202 -16.25 -20.73 29.99
N GLY A 203 -16.87 -20.59 28.81
CA GLY A 203 -18.30 -20.34 28.67
C GLY A 203 -18.74 -19.10 29.45
N ALA A 204 -19.82 -19.24 30.23
CA ALA A 204 -20.42 -18.14 31.00
C ALA A 204 -19.53 -17.59 32.13
N LEU A 205 -18.47 -18.31 32.56
CA LEU A 205 -17.54 -17.81 33.57
C LEU A 205 -16.64 -16.68 33.03
N GLY A 206 -16.39 -16.66 31.72
CA GLY A 206 -15.51 -15.69 31.09
C GLY A 206 -14.05 -15.75 31.55
N LEU A 207 -13.29 -14.72 31.18
CA LEU A 207 -11.90 -14.50 31.56
C LEU A 207 -11.67 -13.04 31.96
N LYS A 208 -10.98 -12.84 33.10
CA LYS A 208 -10.57 -11.51 33.54
C LYS A 208 -9.35 -11.01 32.77
N LYS A 209 -9.18 -9.69 32.70
CA LYS A 209 -8.02 -9.02 32.07
C LYS A 209 -6.67 -9.66 32.45
N ASN A 210 -6.39 -9.83 33.73
CA ASN A 210 -5.09 -10.39 34.17
C ASN A 210 -4.90 -11.84 33.73
N GLN A 211 -5.97 -12.63 33.68
CA GLN A 211 -5.90 -14.03 33.24
C GLN A 211 -5.58 -14.13 31.74
N PHE A 212 -6.00 -13.16 30.92
CA PHE A 212 -5.56 -13.09 29.53
C PHE A 212 -4.04 -12.93 29.44
N PHE A 213 -3.41 -12.04 30.21
CA PHE A 213 -1.95 -11.85 30.15
C PHE A 213 -1.16 -13.02 30.74
N GLU A 214 -1.70 -13.74 31.72
CA GLU A 214 -1.10 -14.96 32.25
C GLU A 214 -1.04 -16.08 31.19
N ILE A 215 -2.09 -16.18 30.36
CA ILE A 215 -2.27 -17.24 29.36
C ILE A 215 -1.66 -16.85 28.01
N LEU A 216 -1.96 -15.65 27.51
CA LEU A 216 -1.50 -15.09 26.22
C LEU A 216 -0.18 -14.32 26.42
N ARG A 217 0.86 -15.05 26.81
CA ARG A 217 2.18 -14.46 27.04
C ARG A 217 2.70 -13.76 25.77
N GLY A 218 3.25 -12.56 25.94
CA GLY A 218 3.84 -11.77 24.85
C GLY A 218 2.86 -10.89 24.08
N VAL A 219 1.55 -10.96 24.36
CA VAL A 219 0.55 -10.04 23.80
C VAL A 219 0.53 -8.75 24.63
N SER A 220 0.64 -7.61 23.98
CA SER A 220 0.55 -6.29 24.63
C SER A 220 -0.88 -5.96 25.04
N PHE A 221 -1.04 -5.00 25.95
CA PHE A 221 -2.38 -4.57 26.38
C PHE A 221 -3.21 -3.97 25.24
N ASP A 222 -2.57 -3.19 24.37
CA ASP A 222 -3.25 -2.52 23.26
C ASP A 222 -3.72 -3.51 22.19
N GLU A 223 -2.91 -4.52 21.86
CA GLU A 223 -3.29 -5.60 20.95
C GLU A 223 -4.49 -6.39 21.47
N LEU A 224 -4.44 -6.82 22.74
CA LEU A 224 -5.54 -7.55 23.36
C LEU A 224 -6.81 -6.68 23.41
N GLN A 225 -6.69 -5.42 23.83
CA GLN A 225 -7.83 -4.52 23.95
C GLN A 225 -8.46 -4.23 22.58
N ALA A 226 -7.65 -3.99 21.55
CA ALA A 226 -8.12 -3.76 20.19
C ALA A 226 -8.89 -4.96 19.66
N GLU A 227 -8.36 -6.17 19.81
CA GLU A 227 -9.02 -7.38 19.34
C GLU A 227 -10.29 -7.70 20.13
N LEU A 228 -10.28 -7.55 21.46
CA LEU A 228 -11.49 -7.75 22.28
C LEU A 228 -12.62 -6.79 21.89
N LYS A 229 -12.30 -5.50 21.63
CA LYS A 229 -13.29 -4.52 21.16
C LYS A 229 -13.85 -4.89 19.78
N ARG A 230 -13.02 -5.39 18.87
CA ARG A 230 -13.47 -5.89 17.55
C ARG A 230 -14.43 -7.08 17.71
N LEU A 231 -14.06 -8.06 18.53
CA LEU A 231 -14.90 -9.23 18.81
C LEU A 231 -16.22 -8.87 19.50
N GLU A 232 -16.22 -7.88 20.40
CA GLU A 232 -17.43 -7.34 21.01
C GLU A 232 -18.34 -6.65 19.96
N ALA A 233 -17.77 -5.81 19.10
CA ALA A 233 -18.51 -5.13 18.03
C ALA A 233 -19.12 -6.11 17.01
N GLU A 234 -18.45 -7.24 16.76
CA GLU A 234 -18.98 -8.33 15.94
C GLU A 234 -20.05 -9.20 16.67
N GLY A 235 -20.26 -8.96 17.98
CA GLY A 235 -21.20 -9.70 18.82
C GLY A 235 -20.73 -11.12 19.18
N LEU A 236 -19.42 -11.38 19.13
CA LEU A 236 -18.82 -12.68 19.44
C LEU A 236 -18.48 -12.84 20.93
N LEU A 237 -18.29 -11.72 21.64
CA LEU A 237 -18.13 -11.69 23.09
C LEU A 237 -18.80 -10.45 23.69
N THR A 238 -18.89 -10.39 25.01
CA THR A 238 -19.30 -9.22 25.78
C THR A 238 -18.23 -8.88 26.80
N LEU A 239 -17.88 -7.59 26.93
CA LEU A 239 -16.97 -7.09 27.95
C LEU A 239 -17.75 -6.54 29.14
N LEU A 240 -17.64 -7.23 30.28
CA LEU A 240 -18.20 -6.80 31.56
C LEU A 240 -17.16 -5.96 32.29
N TRP A 241 -17.25 -4.64 32.14
CA TRP A 241 -16.31 -3.68 32.74
C TRP A 241 -16.51 -3.56 34.26
N ALA A 242 -15.39 -3.55 34.98
CA ALA A 242 -15.32 -3.34 36.42
C ALA A 242 -14.40 -2.15 36.71
N GLY A 243 -14.93 -0.94 36.44
CA GLY A 243 -14.13 0.30 36.50
C GLY A 243 -13.40 0.61 35.19
N PRO A 244 -12.46 1.57 35.20
CA PRO A 244 -11.90 2.15 33.97
C PRO A 244 -10.86 1.28 33.26
N ALA A 245 -10.31 0.26 33.93
CA ALA A 245 -9.15 -0.49 33.42
C ALA A 245 -9.23 -2.01 33.65
N ASP A 246 -10.34 -2.52 34.18
CA ASP A 246 -10.53 -3.95 34.45
C ASP A 246 -11.83 -4.44 33.82
N PHE A 247 -11.82 -5.68 33.35
CA PHE A 247 -12.96 -6.29 32.65
C PHE A 247 -12.95 -7.81 32.79
N THR A 248 -14.13 -8.40 32.59
CA THR A 248 -14.31 -9.82 32.32
C THR A 248 -14.91 -9.99 30.93
N ALA A 249 -14.21 -10.68 30.03
CA ALA A 249 -14.76 -11.01 28.72
C ALA A 249 -15.53 -12.34 28.80
N VAL A 250 -16.72 -12.39 28.21
CA VAL A 250 -17.59 -13.58 28.19
C VAL A 250 -17.98 -13.87 26.75
N ILE A 251 -17.87 -15.12 26.30
CA ILE A 251 -18.26 -15.50 24.94
C ILE A 251 -19.78 -15.49 24.76
N THR A 252 -20.25 -15.06 23.59
CA THR A 252 -21.67 -15.18 23.22
C THR A 252 -21.94 -16.54 22.54
N PRO A 253 -23.20 -16.99 22.43
CA PRO A 253 -23.53 -18.18 21.64
C PRO A 253 -23.04 -18.09 20.19
N ARG A 254 -23.05 -16.89 19.60
CA ARG A 254 -22.52 -16.61 18.26
C ARG A 254 -20.99 -16.76 18.22
N GLY A 255 -20.30 -16.28 19.25
CA GLY A 255 -18.85 -16.48 19.43
C GLY A 255 -18.47 -17.96 19.51
N THR A 256 -19.22 -18.76 20.26
CA THR A 256 -18.97 -20.20 20.39
C THR A 256 -19.06 -20.92 19.04
N GLN A 257 -20.08 -20.61 18.23
CA GLN A 257 -20.22 -21.17 16.88
C GLN A 257 -19.08 -20.73 15.96
N ALA A 258 -18.68 -19.45 16.04
CA ALA A 258 -17.57 -18.92 15.24
C ALA A 258 -16.21 -19.56 15.61
N GLY A 259 -16.00 -19.91 16.89
CA GLY A 259 -14.82 -20.64 17.36
C GLY A 259 -14.79 -22.09 16.89
N GLN A 260 -15.93 -22.79 16.90
CA GLN A 260 -16.04 -24.20 16.51
C GLN A 260 -15.96 -24.42 14.98
N ALA A 261 -16.48 -23.49 14.17
CA ALA A 261 -16.44 -23.60 12.72
C ALA A 261 -15.03 -23.49 12.11
N ARG A 262 -14.04 -22.99 12.88
CA ARG A 262 -12.66 -22.78 12.42
C ARG A 262 -11.66 -23.80 12.98
N SER A 263 -11.98 -24.48 14.08
CA SER A 263 -11.17 -25.58 14.61
C SER A 263 -11.31 -26.89 13.82
N GLY A 264 -12.34 -27.00 12.97
CA GLY A 264 -12.62 -28.21 12.19
C GLY A 264 -11.98 -28.28 10.79
N SER A 265 -11.16 -27.29 10.39
CA SER A 265 -10.56 -27.22 9.04
C SER A 265 -9.07 -27.58 8.98
N PHE A 266 -8.53 -28.23 10.02
CA PHE A 266 -7.13 -28.68 10.08
C PHE A 266 -6.97 -30.21 10.22
N ASP A 267 -8.08 -30.96 10.26
CA ASP A 267 -8.10 -32.42 10.30
C ASP A 267 -8.88 -32.97 9.09
N GLU A 268 -8.38 -32.75 7.87
CA GLU A 268 -8.64 -33.52 6.64
C GLU A 268 -7.59 -33.17 5.57
#